data_AF-A0A0F9FIZ6-F1
#
_entry.id   AF-A0A0F9FIZ6-F1
#
_cell.length_a   1.000
_cell.length_b   1.000
_cell.length_c   1.000
_cell.angle_alpha   90.00
_cell.angle_beta   90.00
_cell.angle_gamma   90.00
#
_symmetry.space_group_name_H-M   'P 1'
#
loop_
_entity.id
_entity.type
_entity.pdbx_description
1 polymer ?
#
loop_
_entity_poly.entity_id
_entity_poly.type
_entity_poly.pdbx_seq_one_letter_code
_entity_poly.pdbx_strand_id
1 'polypeptide(L)'
;MGRKTYDDIAKKRREQKPNFRVLLPYRTSYVISKTITEAQGAEVFPNVSAVLATLPDNNQEVFLLGGSRMWIQYLDRAKQIWMTIVPGKYKTNKKFPIGLMTDYEIVEGHKEETDQGELMFVRYVRKVVYYMAQILNPEIQKHLVEHFKERLIKTDGQTITFVNPQKGEIKYVKRYGTVTKRQGLAIE
;
A
#
# COMPACT_ATOMS: atom_id res chain seq x y z
N MET A 1 9.73 3.63 10.06
CA MET A 1 8.89 4.63 10.77
C MET A 1 9.45 6.03 10.56
N GLY A 2 8.67 7.09 10.70
CA GLY A 2 9.19 8.46 10.66
C GLY A 2 9.81 8.89 12.00
N ARG A 3 10.69 9.91 11.99
CA ARG A 3 11.41 10.41 13.19
C ARG A 3 10.51 10.60 14.43
N LYS A 4 9.40 11.32 14.33
CA LYS A 4 8.54 11.59 15.50
C LYS A 4 7.95 10.31 16.12
N THR A 5 7.56 9.36 15.28
CA THR A 5 7.09 8.04 15.76
C THR A 5 8.21 7.28 16.45
N TYR A 6 9.42 7.35 15.92
CA TYR A 6 10.61 6.82 16.60
C TYR A 6 10.82 7.50 17.96
N ASP A 7 10.78 8.82 18.05
CA ASP A 7 11.00 9.57 19.30
C ASP A 7 9.99 9.13 20.38
N ASP A 8 8.71 8.99 20.01
CA ASP A 8 7.62 8.55 20.90
C ASP A 8 7.85 7.10 21.40
N ILE A 9 8.24 6.18 20.50
CA ILE A 9 8.51 4.78 20.85
C ILE A 9 9.78 4.67 21.70
N ALA A 10 10.85 5.36 21.31
CA ALA A 10 12.14 5.33 21.99
C ALA A 10 12.03 5.88 23.41
N LYS A 11 11.22 6.94 23.62
CA LYS A 11 10.94 7.45 24.97
C LYS A 11 10.39 6.35 25.89
N LYS A 12 9.30 5.68 25.48
CA LYS A 12 8.71 4.57 26.23
C LYS A 12 9.68 3.40 26.41
N ARG A 13 10.49 3.11 25.40
CA ARG A 13 11.49 2.04 25.48
C ARG A 13 12.59 2.36 26.50
N ARG A 14 13.05 3.61 26.61
CA ARG A 14 14.05 4.03 27.60
C ARG A 14 13.52 3.95 29.01
N GLU A 15 12.25 4.26 29.25
CA GLU A 15 11.59 4.10 30.55
C GLU A 15 11.67 2.64 31.05
N GLN A 16 11.64 1.67 30.13
CA GLN A 16 11.75 0.24 30.46
C GLN A 16 13.20 -0.28 30.45
N LYS A 17 14.02 0.18 29.50
CA LYS A 17 15.40 -0.26 29.30
C LYS A 17 16.23 0.87 28.67
N PRO A 18 16.92 1.71 29.47
CA PRO A 18 17.65 2.88 28.97
C PRO A 18 18.67 2.56 27.86
N ASN A 19 19.43 1.47 28.03
CA ASN A 19 20.49 1.04 27.12
C ASN A 19 20.02 -0.06 26.15
N PHE A 20 18.82 0.09 25.58
CA PHE A 20 18.32 -0.88 24.61
C PHE A 20 19.18 -0.86 23.34
N ARG A 21 19.54 -2.05 22.84
CA ARG A 21 20.22 -2.23 21.55
C ARG A 21 19.27 -2.39 20.37
N VAL A 22 18.01 -2.74 20.67
CA VAL A 22 16.96 -2.99 19.68
C VAL A 22 15.71 -2.25 20.12
N LEU A 23 15.19 -1.37 19.26
CA LEU A 23 14.02 -0.55 19.55
C LEU A 23 12.77 -1.41 19.72
N LEU A 24 12.48 -2.24 18.71
CA LEU A 24 11.35 -3.16 18.68
C LEU A 24 11.89 -4.60 18.68
N PRO A 25 11.68 -5.40 19.74
CA PRO A 25 12.16 -6.77 19.79
C PRO A 25 11.75 -7.57 18.54
N TYR A 26 12.67 -8.43 18.10
CA TYR A 26 12.53 -9.32 16.93
C TYR A 26 12.30 -8.61 15.59
N ARG A 27 12.59 -7.31 15.50
CA ARG A 27 12.40 -6.50 14.30
C ARG A 27 13.59 -5.60 14.04
N THR A 28 14.03 -5.55 12.78
CA THR A 28 14.92 -4.48 12.31
C THR A 28 14.11 -3.19 12.18
N SER A 29 14.59 -2.12 12.81
CA SER A 29 13.89 -0.84 12.86
C SER A 29 14.59 0.17 11.96
N TYR A 30 13.85 0.76 11.03
CA TYR A 30 14.32 1.84 10.15
C TYR A 30 13.63 3.16 10.49
N VAL A 31 14.38 4.24 10.64
CA VAL A 31 13.89 5.60 10.91
C VAL A 31 14.13 6.48 9.70
N ILE A 32 13.04 7.05 9.17
CA ILE A 32 13.11 8.00 8.07
C ILE A 32 13.29 9.41 8.62
N SER A 33 14.45 10.01 8.34
CA SER A 33 14.81 11.37 8.73
C SER A 33 15.88 11.96 7.82
N LYS A 34 15.80 13.27 7.58
CA LYS A 34 16.86 14.05 6.93
C LYS A 34 17.71 14.87 7.91
N THR A 35 17.35 14.84 9.20
CA THR A 35 17.89 15.78 10.21
C THR A 35 18.70 15.10 11.31
N ILE A 36 18.63 13.78 11.40
CA ILE A 36 19.45 13.01 12.34
C ILE A 36 20.21 11.96 11.53
N THR A 37 21.37 11.57 12.02
CA THR A 37 22.21 10.52 11.45
C THR A 37 22.16 9.24 12.26
N GLU A 38 21.73 9.32 13.53
CA GLU A 38 21.73 8.19 14.45
C GLU A 38 20.39 8.04 15.17
N ALA A 39 20.01 6.78 15.42
CA ALA A 39 18.86 6.39 16.21
C ALA A 39 19.21 5.15 17.04
N GLN A 40 19.07 5.22 18.35
CA GLN A 40 19.38 4.09 19.22
C GLN A 40 18.48 2.90 18.86
N GLY A 41 19.11 1.76 18.56
CA GLY A 41 18.42 0.52 18.21
C GLY A 41 17.62 0.54 16.91
N ALA A 42 17.95 1.47 15.99
CA ALA A 42 17.36 1.58 14.66
C ALA A 42 18.36 2.20 13.65
N GLU A 43 18.23 1.87 12.37
CA GLU A 43 19.04 2.49 11.31
C GLU A 43 18.33 3.70 10.71
N VAL A 44 19.09 4.74 10.33
CA VAL A 44 18.51 6.00 9.82
C VAL A 44 18.69 6.09 8.30
N PHE A 45 17.59 6.40 7.60
CA PHE A 45 17.57 6.57 6.16
C PHE A 45 16.86 7.87 5.76
N PRO A 46 17.22 8.48 4.61
CA PRO A 46 16.63 9.74 4.17
C PRO A 46 15.19 9.61 3.64
N ASN A 47 14.80 8.42 3.16
CA ASN A 47 13.49 8.11 2.61
C ASN A 47 13.26 6.59 2.57
N VAL A 48 12.02 6.14 2.30
CA VAL A 48 11.69 4.71 2.26
C VAL A 48 12.35 3.99 1.10
N SER A 49 12.47 4.62 -0.08
CA SER A 49 13.13 3.99 -1.24
C SER A 49 14.58 3.59 -0.92
N ALA A 50 15.30 4.41 -0.15
CA ALA A 50 16.65 4.12 0.29
C ALA A 50 16.71 2.90 1.22
N VAL A 51 15.68 2.67 2.05
CA VAL A 51 15.56 1.44 2.85
C VAL A 51 15.28 0.25 1.94
N LEU A 52 14.31 0.36 1.04
CA LEU A 52 13.93 -0.75 0.15
C LEU A 52 15.10 -1.20 -0.74
N ALA A 53 15.99 -0.29 -1.12
CA ALA A 53 17.17 -0.60 -1.91
C ALA A 53 18.25 -1.40 -1.15
N THR A 54 18.21 -1.44 0.18
CA THR A 54 19.15 -2.25 0.99
C THR A 54 18.59 -3.61 1.37
N LEU A 55 17.29 -3.83 1.16
CA LEU A 55 16.64 -5.09 1.50
C LEU A 55 16.91 -6.15 0.42
N PRO A 56 17.19 -7.40 0.80
CA PRO A 56 17.32 -8.49 -0.15
C PRO A 56 16.00 -8.75 -0.88
N ASP A 57 16.08 -9.22 -2.13
CA ASP A 57 14.90 -9.55 -2.95
C ASP A 57 14.34 -10.94 -2.56
N ASN A 58 13.93 -11.08 -1.30
CA ASN A 58 13.54 -12.35 -0.68
C ASN A 58 12.12 -12.34 -0.11
N ASN A 59 11.23 -11.52 -0.67
CA ASN A 59 9.82 -11.39 -0.25
C ASN A 59 9.62 -11.02 1.24
N GLN A 60 10.58 -10.33 1.87
CA GLN A 60 10.38 -9.82 3.23
C GLN A 60 9.24 -8.78 3.30
N GLU A 61 8.36 -8.93 4.29
CA GLU A 61 7.31 -7.96 4.57
C GLU A 61 7.86 -6.74 5.32
N VAL A 62 7.62 -5.56 4.75
CA VAL A 62 8.04 -4.29 5.34
C VAL A 62 6.84 -3.60 5.97
N PHE A 63 6.86 -3.47 7.30
CA PHE A 63 5.81 -2.77 8.05
C PHE A 63 6.14 -1.29 8.22
N LEU A 64 5.30 -0.45 7.63
CA LEU A 64 5.36 0.99 7.83
C LEU A 64 4.52 1.34 9.07
N LEU A 65 5.15 1.78 10.16
CA LEU A 65 4.48 2.08 11.44
C LEU A 65 4.01 3.54 11.59
N GLY A 66 4.10 4.33 10.51
CA GLY A 66 3.65 5.73 10.51
C GLY A 66 4.74 6.73 10.89
N GLY A 67 4.39 7.95 11.30
CA GLY A 67 3.05 8.51 11.55
C GLY A 67 2.38 9.17 10.34
N SER A 68 1.50 10.17 10.58
CA SER A 68 0.62 10.78 9.56
C SER A 68 1.29 11.17 8.23
N ARG A 69 2.49 11.75 8.27
CA ARG A 69 3.25 12.10 7.06
C ARG A 69 3.67 10.87 6.25
N MET A 70 4.02 9.78 6.92
CA MET A 70 4.36 8.52 6.27
C MET A 70 3.12 7.89 5.63
N TRP A 71 1.96 7.97 6.29
CA TRP A 71 0.70 7.49 5.69
C TRP A 71 0.38 8.23 4.39
N ILE A 72 0.42 9.56 4.40
CA ILE A 72 0.14 10.37 3.20
C ILE A 72 1.08 10.01 2.02
N GLN A 73 2.33 9.63 2.31
CA GLN A 73 3.33 9.36 1.27
C GLN A 73 3.33 7.94 0.71
N TYR A 74 2.84 6.96 1.48
CA TYR A 74 3.07 5.54 1.14
C TYR A 74 1.80 4.69 1.19
N LEU A 75 0.66 5.23 1.61
CA LEU A 75 -0.58 4.48 1.68
C LEU A 75 -1.10 4.09 0.29
N ASP A 76 -0.77 4.85 -0.76
CA ASP A 76 -1.07 4.50 -2.15
C ASP A 76 -0.26 3.29 -2.65
N ARG A 77 0.89 2.99 -2.04
CA ARG A 77 1.81 1.90 -2.42
C ARG A 77 1.71 0.65 -1.54
N ALA A 78 1.01 0.73 -0.41
CA ALA A 78 0.87 -0.41 0.47
C ALA A 78 0.09 -1.54 -0.23
N LYS A 79 0.51 -2.80 -0.02
CA LYS A 79 -0.24 -3.96 -0.51
C LYS A 79 -1.41 -4.28 0.42
N GLN A 80 -1.18 -4.12 1.71
CA GLN A 80 -2.11 -4.44 2.78
C GLN A 80 -2.00 -3.42 3.92
N ILE A 81 -3.08 -3.26 4.67
CA ILE A 81 -3.14 -2.38 5.83
C ILE A 81 -3.77 -3.14 6.98
N TRP A 82 -3.02 -3.26 8.07
CA TRP A 82 -3.52 -3.73 9.35
C TRP A 82 -3.95 -2.51 10.16
N MET A 83 -5.23 -2.44 10.50
CA MET A 83 -5.82 -1.28 11.17
C MET A 83 -6.62 -1.72 12.39
N THR A 84 -6.39 -1.03 13.51
CA THR A 84 -7.24 -1.13 14.69
C THR A 84 -8.17 0.08 14.72
N ILE A 85 -9.47 -0.16 14.77
CA ILE A 85 -10.50 0.86 14.96
C ILE A 85 -10.86 0.87 16.44
N VAL A 86 -10.68 2.04 17.06
CA VAL A 86 -11.06 2.30 18.46
C VAL A 86 -12.33 3.15 18.43
N PRO A 87 -13.52 2.61 18.77
CA PRO A 87 -14.77 3.35 18.75
C PRO A 87 -14.74 4.50 19.76
N GLY A 88 -15.09 5.71 19.31
CA GLY A 88 -15.18 6.86 20.20
C GLY A 88 -14.94 8.20 19.50
N LYS A 89 -15.04 9.28 20.27
CA LYS A 89 -14.73 10.64 19.83
C LYS A 89 -13.54 11.16 20.62
N TYR A 90 -12.45 11.47 19.92
CA TYR A 90 -11.20 11.89 20.53
C TYR A 90 -10.73 13.22 19.96
N LYS A 91 -10.20 14.10 20.83
CA LYS A 91 -9.52 15.33 20.40
C LYS A 91 -8.14 14.96 19.85
N THR A 92 -7.93 15.14 18.55
CA THR A 92 -6.69 14.76 17.86
C THR A 92 -6.11 15.91 17.05
N ASN A 93 -4.79 15.92 16.88
CA ASN A 93 -4.07 16.89 16.03
C ASN A 93 -3.59 16.28 14.71
N LYS A 94 -3.86 14.99 14.49
CA LYS A 94 -3.48 14.22 13.30
C LYS A 94 -4.61 13.27 12.96
N LYS A 95 -4.89 13.11 11.67
CA LYS A 95 -5.91 12.20 11.14
C LYS A 95 -5.27 11.19 10.20
N PHE A 96 -5.81 9.97 10.19
CA PHE A 96 -5.50 8.98 9.16
C PHE A 96 -6.17 9.41 7.85
N PRO A 97 -5.49 9.35 6.70
CA PRO A 97 -6.03 9.84 5.43
C PRO A 97 -7.00 8.83 4.80
N ILE A 98 -8.19 8.67 5.40
CA ILE A 98 -9.19 7.68 4.95
C ILE A 98 -9.58 7.83 3.48
N GLY A 99 -9.51 9.05 2.92
CA GLY A 99 -9.78 9.29 1.50
C GLY A 99 -8.80 8.61 0.53
N LEU A 100 -7.62 8.18 1.01
CA LEU A 100 -6.67 7.39 0.21
C LEU A 100 -6.96 5.88 0.24
N MET A 101 -8.02 5.46 0.95
CA MET A 101 -8.41 4.05 1.10
C MET A 101 -9.40 3.57 0.03
N THR A 102 -9.75 4.40 -0.96
CA THR A 102 -10.75 4.06 -2.01
C THR A 102 -10.42 2.79 -2.77
N ASP A 103 -9.13 2.52 -2.94
CA ASP A 103 -8.57 1.38 -3.65
C ASP A 103 -8.40 0.15 -2.74
N TYR A 104 -8.96 0.15 -1.54
CA TYR A 104 -8.83 -0.94 -0.58
C TYR A 104 -10.19 -1.54 -0.21
N GLU A 105 -10.18 -2.82 0.11
CA GLU A 105 -11.34 -3.55 0.64
C GLU A 105 -10.95 -4.32 1.90
N ILE A 106 -11.91 -4.49 2.80
CA ILE A 106 -11.73 -5.30 4.01
C ILE A 106 -11.85 -6.76 3.59
N VAL A 107 -10.84 -7.57 3.90
CA VAL A 107 -10.83 -9.00 3.61
C VAL A 107 -10.91 -9.87 4.88
N GLU A 108 -10.69 -9.25 6.03
CA GLU A 108 -10.70 -9.92 7.33
C GLU A 108 -10.94 -8.89 8.41
N GLY A 109 -11.67 -9.28 9.45
CA GLY A 109 -11.74 -8.50 10.66
C GLY A 109 -12.50 -9.20 11.77
N HIS A 110 -12.15 -8.86 13.00
CA HIS A 110 -12.78 -9.36 14.20
C HIS A 110 -12.85 -8.28 15.27
N LYS A 111 -13.71 -8.52 16.25
CA LYS A 111 -13.92 -7.65 17.41
C LYS A 111 -13.33 -8.30 18.64
N GLU A 112 -12.74 -7.51 19.52
CA GLU A 112 -12.30 -7.93 20.84
C GLU A 112 -12.78 -6.94 21.89
N GLU A 113 -13.37 -7.44 22.96
CA GLU A 113 -13.67 -6.65 24.15
C GLU A 113 -12.43 -6.60 25.04
N THR A 114 -12.08 -5.40 25.48
CA THR A 114 -10.95 -5.18 26.40
C THR A 114 -11.43 -4.41 27.63
N ASP A 115 -10.62 -4.37 28.69
CA ASP A 115 -10.88 -3.53 29.86
C ASP A 115 -11.02 -2.04 29.53
N GLN A 116 -10.59 -1.63 28.32
CA GLN A 116 -10.62 -0.26 27.82
C GLN A 116 -11.73 -0.03 26.78
N GLY A 117 -12.57 -1.04 26.52
CA GLY A 117 -13.67 -1.03 25.56
C GLY A 117 -13.43 -1.92 24.34
N GLU A 118 -14.39 -1.89 23.41
CA GLU A 118 -14.38 -2.65 22.17
C GLU A 118 -13.25 -2.18 21.24
N LEU A 119 -12.50 -3.11 20.66
CA LEU A 119 -11.56 -2.87 19.57
C LEU A 119 -12.00 -3.67 18.34
N MET A 120 -11.89 -3.07 17.15
CA MET A 120 -12.05 -3.80 15.90
C MET A 120 -10.71 -3.90 15.18
N PHE A 121 -10.25 -5.12 14.92
CA PHE A 121 -9.05 -5.39 14.13
C PHE A 121 -9.49 -5.73 12.72
N VAL A 122 -8.99 -4.99 11.73
CA VAL A 122 -9.36 -5.18 10.33
C VAL A 122 -8.12 -5.21 9.45
N ARG A 123 -8.16 -6.06 8.44
CA ARG A 123 -7.16 -6.12 7.38
C ARG A 123 -7.77 -5.65 6.07
N TYR A 124 -7.18 -4.61 5.52
CA TYR A 124 -7.46 -4.15 4.17
C TYR A 124 -6.44 -4.70 3.19
N VAL A 125 -6.90 -5.08 2.01
CA VAL A 125 -6.03 -5.40 0.86
C VAL A 125 -6.36 -4.45 -0.27
N ARG A 126 -5.35 -4.06 -1.04
CA ARG A 126 -5.55 -3.23 -2.23
C ARG A 126 -6.40 -4.01 -3.24
N LYS A 127 -7.52 -3.44 -3.67
CA LYS A 127 -8.42 -3.99 -4.68
C LYS A 127 -7.62 -4.35 -5.92
N VAL A 128 -7.74 -5.60 -6.35
CA VAL A 128 -7.24 -6.02 -7.65
C VAL A 128 -8.31 -5.67 -8.67
N VAL A 129 -8.03 -4.66 -9.48
CA VAL A 129 -8.89 -4.34 -10.63
C VAL A 129 -8.27 -5.00 -11.86
N TYR A 130 -9.12 -5.52 -12.74
CA TYR A 130 -8.69 -6.13 -13.99
C TYR A 130 -9.02 -5.20 -15.16
N TYR A 131 -8.11 -5.12 -16.13
CA TYR A 131 -8.41 -4.52 -17.43
C TYR A 131 -8.63 -5.63 -18.46
N MET A 132 -9.67 -5.47 -19.27
CA MET A 132 -9.93 -6.31 -20.42
C MET A 132 -9.69 -5.50 -21.69
N ALA A 133 -8.78 -5.99 -22.53
CA ALA A 133 -8.54 -5.42 -23.85
C ALA A 133 -9.08 -6.39 -24.91
N GLN A 134 -10.04 -5.93 -25.72
CA GLN A 134 -10.45 -6.63 -26.93
C GLN A 134 -9.49 -6.27 -28.06
N ILE A 135 -8.90 -7.26 -28.72
CA ILE A 135 -7.87 -7.05 -29.73
C ILE A 135 -8.24 -7.83 -30.98
N LEU A 136 -8.48 -7.09 -32.07
CA LEU A 136 -8.87 -7.65 -33.37
C LEU A 136 -7.67 -7.87 -34.30
N ASN A 137 -6.46 -7.51 -33.87
CA ASN A 137 -5.22 -7.66 -34.64
C ASN A 137 -4.21 -8.56 -33.88
N PRO A 138 -3.84 -9.73 -34.43
CA PRO A 138 -2.93 -10.68 -33.78
C PRO A 138 -1.51 -10.15 -33.51
N GLU A 139 -0.97 -9.23 -34.32
CA GLU A 139 0.36 -8.64 -34.10
C GLU A 139 0.37 -7.71 -32.89
N ILE A 140 -0.69 -6.90 -32.74
CA ILE A 140 -0.89 -6.05 -31.56
C ILE A 140 -1.06 -6.91 -30.31
N GLN A 141 -1.78 -8.03 -30.42
CA GLN A 141 -1.94 -8.98 -29.32
C GLN A 141 -0.57 -9.52 -28.87
N LYS A 142 0.25 -10.00 -29.80
CA LYS A 142 1.60 -10.52 -29.50
C LYS A 142 2.47 -9.46 -28.80
N HIS A 143 2.45 -8.22 -29.30
CA HIS A 143 3.21 -7.13 -28.70
C HIS A 143 2.76 -6.83 -27.26
N LEU A 144 1.46 -6.78 -27.00
CA LEU A 144 0.91 -6.52 -25.66
C LEU A 144 1.18 -7.66 -24.69
N VAL A 145 1.10 -8.92 -25.14
CA VAL A 145 1.48 -10.09 -24.32
C VAL A 145 2.93 -9.99 -23.88
N GLU A 146 3.86 -9.70 -24.79
CA GLU A 146 5.28 -9.58 -24.46
C GLU A 146 5.56 -8.39 -23.54
N HIS A 147 5.01 -7.22 -23.87
CA HIS A 147 5.26 -5.99 -23.13
C HIS A 147 4.69 -6.02 -21.70
N PHE A 148 3.57 -6.73 -21.48
CA PHE A 148 2.87 -6.79 -20.20
C PHE A 148 2.82 -8.20 -19.59
N LYS A 149 3.76 -9.09 -19.95
CA LYS A 149 3.80 -10.50 -19.49
C LYS A 149 3.69 -10.67 -17.98
N GLU A 150 4.29 -9.77 -17.20
CA GLU A 150 4.30 -9.79 -15.74
C GLU A 150 2.95 -9.38 -15.11
N ARG A 151 2.05 -8.79 -15.90
CA ARG A 151 0.71 -8.35 -15.49
C ARG A 151 -0.39 -9.17 -16.14
N LEU A 152 -0.03 -10.06 -17.08
CA LEU A 152 -0.93 -10.89 -17.83
C LEU A 152 -1.52 -11.98 -16.91
N ILE A 153 -2.84 -12.09 -16.90
CA ILE A 153 -3.55 -13.15 -16.17
C ILE A 153 -4.02 -14.23 -17.13
N LYS A 154 -4.65 -13.80 -18.23
CA LYS A 154 -5.22 -14.71 -19.23
C LYS A 154 -5.34 -14.04 -20.59
N THR A 155 -5.31 -14.85 -21.63
CA THR A 155 -5.72 -14.49 -22.98
C THR A 155 -6.72 -15.53 -23.47
N ASP A 156 -7.82 -15.07 -24.05
CA ASP A 156 -8.60 -15.84 -25.01
C ASP A 156 -8.32 -15.26 -26.40
N GLY A 157 -8.53 -15.99 -27.49
CA GLY A 157 -8.02 -15.61 -28.82
C GLY A 157 -8.36 -14.20 -29.35
N GLN A 158 -9.24 -13.44 -28.68
CA GLN A 158 -9.58 -12.05 -29.00
C GLN A 158 -9.51 -11.08 -27.81
N THR A 159 -9.24 -11.56 -26.59
CA THR A 159 -9.23 -10.75 -25.37
C THR A 159 -7.98 -11.03 -24.54
N ILE A 160 -7.41 -9.97 -23.96
CA ILE A 160 -6.38 -10.10 -22.93
C ILE A 160 -6.87 -9.49 -21.62
N THR A 161 -6.61 -10.17 -20.50
CA THR A 161 -6.88 -9.68 -19.14
C THR A 161 -5.58 -9.41 -18.39
N PHE A 162 -5.46 -8.21 -17.82
CA PHE A 162 -4.29 -7.78 -17.05
C PHE A 162 -4.68 -7.33 -15.62
N VAL A 163 -3.74 -7.41 -14.68
CA VAL A 163 -3.82 -6.76 -13.36
C VAL A 163 -3.59 -5.25 -13.50
N ASN A 164 -4.41 -4.42 -12.83
CA ASN A 164 -4.37 -2.95 -12.91
C ASN A 164 -3.02 -2.34 -12.51
N PRO A 165 -2.36 -1.62 -13.42
CA PRO A 165 -1.30 -0.68 -13.09
C PRO A 165 -1.93 0.71 -12.91
N GLN A 166 -2.20 1.12 -11.66
CA GLN A 166 -2.82 2.41 -11.28
C GLN A 166 -3.10 3.43 -12.43
N LYS A 167 -4.39 3.61 -12.77
CA LYS A 167 -4.94 4.70 -13.60
C LYS A 167 -4.21 4.95 -14.93
N GLY A 168 -4.57 4.17 -15.95
CA GLY A 168 -4.42 4.52 -17.36
C GLY A 168 -5.35 3.67 -18.21
N GLU A 169 -6.33 4.27 -18.90
CA GLU A 169 -7.17 3.55 -19.87
C GLU A 169 -6.29 3.03 -21.01
N ILE A 170 -6.38 1.73 -21.32
CA ILE A 170 -5.84 1.18 -22.57
C ILE A 170 -7.02 0.72 -23.43
N LYS A 171 -7.33 1.49 -24.48
CA LYS A 171 -8.35 1.19 -25.49
C LYS A 171 -7.68 0.85 -26.82
N TYR A 172 -7.97 -0.33 -27.38
CA TYR A 172 -7.68 -0.63 -28.79
C TYR A 172 -8.94 -1.23 -29.44
N VAL A 173 -9.45 -0.57 -30.47
CA VAL A 173 -10.49 -1.10 -31.38
C VAL A 173 -10.02 -0.79 -32.79
N LYS A 174 -9.69 -1.81 -33.58
CA LYS A 174 -9.48 -1.65 -35.03
C LYS A 174 -10.73 -2.10 -35.77
N ARG A 175 -11.53 -1.13 -36.20
CA ARG A 175 -12.85 -1.27 -36.83
C ARG A 175 -12.71 -1.58 -38.33
N TYR A 176 -13.38 -2.61 -38.82
CA TYR A 176 -14.05 -2.54 -40.12
C TYR A 176 -15.55 -2.74 -39.84
N GLY A 177 -16.34 -1.67 -40.02
CA GLY A 177 -17.82 -1.66 -39.85
C GLY A 177 -18.32 -1.24 -38.47
N THR A 178 -18.90 -0.03 -38.37
CA THR A 178 -19.98 0.37 -37.44
C THR A 178 -19.83 0.19 -35.89
N VAL A 179 -18.97 0.99 -35.24
CA VAL A 179 -19.09 1.50 -33.85
C VAL A 179 -20.49 2.04 -33.61
N THR A 180 -21.22 1.34 -32.73
CA THR A 180 -22.32 1.91 -31.97
C THR A 180 -21.73 2.52 -30.71
N LYS A 181 -21.88 3.84 -30.56
CA LYS A 181 -21.48 4.59 -29.37
C LYS A 181 -22.31 4.09 -28.18
N ARG A 182 -21.71 3.41 -27.20
CA ARG A 182 -22.31 3.29 -25.85
C ARG A 182 -21.55 4.21 -24.91
N GLN A 183 -22.22 5.29 -24.50
CA GLN A 183 -21.86 6.09 -23.33
C GLN A 183 -21.88 5.17 -22.10
N GLY A 184 -20.74 5.04 -21.43
CA GLY A 184 -20.69 4.67 -20.01
C GLY A 184 -20.56 5.96 -19.22
N LEU A 185 -21.52 6.22 -18.34
CA LEU A 185 -21.63 7.41 -17.51
C LEU A 185 -20.31 7.80 -16.86
N ALA A 186 -19.93 9.06 -17.04
CA ALA A 186 -19.18 9.78 -16.02
C ALA A 186 -20.11 9.99 -14.82
N ILE A 187 -19.66 9.61 -13.64
CA ILE A 187 -20.24 10.06 -12.38
C ILE A 187 -19.46 11.35 -12.04
N GLU A 188 -20.18 12.47 -11.91
CA GLU A 188 -19.70 13.71 -11.29
C GLU A 188 -19.34 13.51 -9.82
#